data_AF-A0AAV0XNQ8-F1
#
_entry.id   AF-A0AAV0XNQ8-F1
#
_cell.length_a   1.000
_cell.length_b   1.000
_cell.length_c   1.000
_cell.angle_alpha   90.00
_cell.angle_beta   90.00
_cell.angle_gamma   90.00
#
_symmetry.space_group_name_H-M   'P 1'
#
loop_
_entity.id
_entity.type
_entity.pdbx_description
1 polymer ?
#
loop_
_entity_poly.entity_id
_entity_poly.type
_entity_poly.pdbx_seq_one_letter_code
_entity_poly.pdbx_strand_id
1 'polypeptide(L)'
;MSVRLATQVLSDSMAKGIIFYRDHEGIESLKDSHETQQFVEIFNKTFDALNRKYPAEGIRINSHDFDVLNETYTWINLWESNVKHKLIPEEEYLTKNTAEGLRVNRSTIELSTYLLKECGFKIRFILKNDQIA
;
A
#
# COMPACT_ATOMS: atom_id res chain seq x y z
N MET A 1 18.72 -2.01 7.13
CA MET A 1 18.04 -1.49 5.92
C MET A 1 17.44 -0.14 6.29
N SER A 2 17.61 0.94 5.51
CA SER A 2 17.10 2.26 5.89
C SER A 2 15.66 2.44 5.39
N VAL A 3 14.69 2.47 6.31
CA VAL A 3 13.27 2.74 5.99
C VAL A 3 13.13 4.07 5.25
N ARG A 4 13.93 5.08 5.62
CA ARG A 4 13.94 6.39 4.98
C ARG A 4 14.26 6.33 3.49
N LEU A 5 15.24 5.52 3.10
CA LEU A 5 15.61 5.39 1.69
C LEU A 5 14.53 4.64 0.90
N ALA A 6 13.97 3.58 1.51
CA ALA A 6 12.88 2.82 0.89
C ALA A 6 11.64 3.69 0.64
N THR A 7 11.26 4.53 1.61
CA THR A 7 10.11 5.44 1.45
C THR A 7 10.36 6.54 0.42
N GLN A 8 11.60 7.00 0.26
CA GLN A 8 11.94 7.95 -0.80
C GLN A 8 11.79 7.34 -2.19
N VAL A 9 12.28 6.11 -2.38
CA VAL A 9 12.17 5.39 -3.66
C VAL A 9 10.71 5.03 -3.98
N LEU A 10 9.93 4.66 -2.98
CA LEU A 10 8.53 4.27 -3.12
C LEU A 10 7.57 5.43 -2.81
N SER A 11 7.93 6.64 -3.24
CA SER A 11 7.16 7.86 -2.96
C SER A 11 6.22 8.26 -4.10
N ASP A 12 5.19 9.04 -3.78
CA ASP A 12 4.31 9.68 -4.77
C ASP A 12 5.08 10.49 -5.83
N SER A 13 6.16 11.18 -5.43
CA SER A 13 7.02 11.90 -6.38
C SER A 13 7.73 10.97 -7.37
N MET A 14 8.10 9.76 -6.95
CA MET A 14 8.72 8.78 -7.84
C MET A 14 7.72 8.20 -8.82
N ALA A 15 6.49 7.91 -8.39
CA ALA A 15 5.41 7.51 -9.30
C ALA A 15 5.16 8.58 -10.38
N LYS A 16 5.05 9.84 -9.97
CA LYS A 16 4.91 10.98 -10.91
C LYS A 16 6.13 11.14 -11.83
N GLY A 17 7.33 10.89 -11.31
CA GLY A 17 8.55 10.88 -12.10
C GLY A 17 8.52 9.82 -13.19
N ILE A 18 8.07 8.59 -12.87
CA ILE A 18 7.92 7.51 -13.86
C ILE A 18 6.95 7.94 -14.97
N ILE A 19 5.80 8.51 -14.61
CA ILE A 19 4.81 9.03 -15.57
C ILE A 19 5.43 10.10 -16.47
N PHE A 20 6.13 11.08 -15.88
CA PHE A 20 6.75 12.17 -16.62
C PHE A 20 7.75 11.65 -17.65
N TYR A 21 8.68 10.78 -17.23
CA TYR A 21 9.70 10.27 -18.14
C TYR A 21 9.15 9.29 -19.19
N ARG A 22 8.10 8.53 -18.86
CA ARG A 22 7.42 7.64 -19.80
C ARG A 22 6.60 8.43 -20.83
N ASP A 23 5.72 9.31 -20.37
CA ASP A 23 4.67 9.91 -21.20
C ASP A 23 5.06 11.27 -21.79
N HIS A 24 5.79 12.09 -21.04
CA HIS A 24 6.20 13.42 -21.49
C HIS A 24 7.54 13.39 -22.22
N GLU A 25 8.57 12.78 -21.63
CA GLU A 25 9.89 12.66 -22.27
C GLU A 25 9.95 11.52 -23.30
N GLY A 26 8.97 10.61 -23.29
CA GLY A 26 8.88 9.53 -24.28
C GLY A 26 10.06 8.55 -24.21
N ILE A 27 10.60 8.29 -23.01
CA ILE A 27 11.75 7.39 -22.86
C ILE A 27 11.32 5.95 -23.17
N GLU A 28 11.82 5.42 -24.29
CA GLU A 28 11.47 4.09 -24.81
C GLU A 28 11.69 2.96 -23.78
N SER A 29 12.77 3.04 -22.99
CA SER A 29 13.06 2.04 -21.95
C SER A 29 12.08 2.05 -20.78
N LEU A 30 11.18 3.03 -20.69
CA LEU A 30 10.17 3.17 -19.64
C LEU A 30 8.74 2.95 -20.17
N LYS A 31 8.52 2.62 -21.44
CA LYS A 31 7.17 2.46 -22.01
C LYS A 31 6.30 1.44 -21.25
N ASP A 32 6.93 0.38 -20.73
CA ASP A 32 6.26 -0.72 -20.01
C ASP A 32 6.36 -0.55 -18.48
N SER A 33 6.48 0.70 -17.99
CA SER A 33 6.65 0.99 -16.55
C SER A 33 5.34 1.25 -15.80
N HIS A 34 4.16 0.99 -16.40
CA HIS A 34 2.85 1.27 -15.81
C HIS A 34 2.64 0.50 -14.50
N GLU A 35 3.05 -0.76 -14.47
CA GLU A 35 2.91 -1.68 -13.37
C GLU A 35 3.86 -1.29 -12.23
N THR A 36 5.06 -0.80 -12.57
CA THR A 36 6.01 -0.25 -11.59
C THR A 36 5.46 1.04 -10.98
N GLN A 37 4.90 1.94 -11.79
CA GLN A 37 4.25 3.15 -11.31
C GLN A 37 3.07 2.82 -10.39
N GLN A 38 2.18 1.90 -10.80
CA GLN A 38 1.04 1.47 -10.00
C GLN A 38 1.48 0.87 -8.66
N PHE A 39 2.53 0.02 -8.66
CA PHE A 39 3.10 -0.52 -7.44
C PHE A 39 3.58 0.58 -6.48
N VAL A 40 4.35 1.56 -6.99
CA VAL A 40 4.86 2.67 -6.19
C VAL A 40 3.72 3.50 -5.60
N GLU A 41 2.67 3.78 -6.37
CA GLU A 41 1.51 4.53 -5.87
C GLU A 41 0.75 3.79 -4.77
N ILE A 42 0.44 2.52 -4.98
CA ILE A 42 -0.27 1.68 -4.01
C ILE A 42 0.56 1.58 -2.74
N PHE A 43 1.86 1.35 -2.86
CA PHE A 43 2.76 1.28 -1.71
C PHE A 43 2.79 2.60 -0.93
N ASN A 44 2.98 3.74 -1.61
CA ASN A 44 3.01 5.05 -0.95
C ASN A 44 1.71 5.33 -0.20
N LYS A 45 0.56 5.15 -0.86
CA LYS A 45 -0.76 5.39 -0.26
C LYS A 45 -0.99 4.50 0.96
N THR A 46 -0.64 3.22 0.86
CA THR A 46 -0.74 2.26 1.97
C THR A 46 0.15 2.69 3.13
N PHE A 47 1.40 3.05 2.84
CA PHE A 47 2.35 3.48 3.85
C PHE A 47 1.87 4.73 4.59
N ASP A 48 1.31 5.70 3.88
CA ASP A 48 0.75 6.92 4.46
C ASP A 48 -0.49 6.65 5.30
N ALA A 49 -1.40 5.79 4.83
CA ALA A 49 -2.60 5.38 5.56
C ALA A 49 -2.26 4.66 6.87
N LEU A 50 -1.21 3.84 6.87
CA LEU A 50 -0.74 3.15 8.08
C LEU A 50 0.06 4.06 9.02
N ASN A 51 0.73 5.11 8.52
CA ASN A 51 1.63 5.94 9.31
C ASN A 51 1.14 7.38 9.54
N ARG A 52 -0.18 7.59 9.60
CA ARG A 52 -0.76 8.91 9.92
C ARG A 52 -0.21 9.47 11.22
N LYS A 53 0.24 10.74 11.20
CA LYS A 53 0.92 11.36 12.36
C LYS A 53 -0.05 11.97 13.36
N TYR A 54 -1.19 12.45 12.87
CA TYR A 54 -2.16 13.13 13.70
C TYR A 54 -3.39 12.27 13.89
N PRO A 55 -3.96 12.20 15.11
CA PRO A 55 -5.24 11.53 15.30
C PRO A 55 -6.26 12.12 14.34
N ALA A 56 -6.16 13.41 14.03
CA ALA A 56 -7.09 14.05 13.12
C ALA A 56 -7.22 13.36 11.75
N GLU A 57 -6.13 12.76 11.27
CA GLU A 57 -5.99 12.04 10.01
C GLU A 57 -6.12 10.52 10.18
N GLY A 58 -6.22 10.04 11.42
CA GLY A 58 -6.30 8.62 11.73
C GLY A 58 -7.56 7.94 11.19
N ILE A 59 -7.50 6.61 11.20
CA ILE A 59 -8.49 5.72 10.59
C ILE A 59 -9.88 5.91 11.21
N ARG A 60 -10.90 6.10 10.36
CA ARG A 60 -12.33 6.17 10.72
C ARG A 60 -13.17 5.31 9.80
N ILE A 61 -14.32 4.82 10.27
CA ILE A 61 -15.29 4.14 9.39
C ILE A 61 -15.58 5.03 8.18
N ASN A 62 -15.44 4.47 6.97
CA ASN A 62 -15.60 5.15 5.68
C ASN A 62 -14.64 6.33 5.45
N SER A 63 -13.45 6.31 6.06
CA SER A 63 -12.38 7.25 5.72
C SER A 63 -11.64 6.80 4.47
N HIS A 64 -11.05 7.76 3.76
CA HIS A 64 -10.20 7.49 2.61
C HIS A 64 -9.09 6.47 2.90
N ASP A 65 -8.52 6.47 4.11
CA ASP A 65 -7.49 5.50 4.50
C ASP A 65 -8.03 4.07 4.57
N PHE A 66 -9.29 3.87 4.97
CA PHE A 66 -9.91 2.53 4.89
C PHE A 66 -10.08 2.09 3.43
N ASP A 67 -10.45 3.01 2.55
CA ASP A 67 -10.60 2.71 1.12
C ASP A 67 -9.25 2.30 0.53
N VAL A 68 -8.18 3.05 0.83
CA VAL A 68 -6.80 2.72 0.44
C VAL A 68 -6.39 1.34 0.94
N LEU A 69 -6.67 1.00 2.20
CA LEU A 69 -6.32 -0.32 2.75
C LEU A 69 -7.11 -1.45 2.07
N ASN A 70 -8.40 -1.24 1.77
CA ASN A 70 -9.25 -2.21 1.07
C ASN A 70 -8.83 -2.39 -0.41
N GLU A 71 -8.51 -1.29 -1.09
CA GLU A 71 -7.99 -1.30 -2.46
C GLU A 71 -6.68 -2.08 -2.52
N THR A 72 -5.77 -1.81 -1.59
CA THR A 72 -4.49 -2.51 -1.49
C THR A 72 -4.68 -4.00 -1.23
N TYR A 73 -5.58 -4.36 -0.32
CA TYR A 73 -5.90 -5.77 -0.05
C TYR A 73 -6.45 -6.47 -1.29
N THR A 74 -7.39 -5.84 -1.98
CA THR A 74 -7.97 -6.36 -3.24
C THR A 74 -6.90 -6.53 -4.31
N TRP A 75 -6.04 -5.53 -4.48
CA TRP A 75 -4.96 -5.55 -5.46
C TRP A 75 -3.95 -6.68 -5.22
N ILE A 76 -3.52 -6.88 -3.97
CA ILE A 76 -2.61 -7.99 -3.61
C ILE A 76 -3.27 -9.35 -3.88
N ASN A 77 -4.56 -9.52 -3.56
CA ASN A 77 -5.26 -10.78 -3.80
C ASN A 77 -5.45 -11.06 -5.28
N LEU A 78 -5.72 -10.02 -6.09
CA LEU A 78 -5.80 -10.16 -7.54
C LEU A 78 -4.43 -10.56 -8.11
N TRP A 79 -3.36 -9.91 -7.66
CA TRP A 79 -2.00 -10.25 -8.08
C TRP A 79 -1.65 -11.69 -7.73
N GLU A 80 -1.90 -12.14 -6.49
CA GLU A 80 -1.69 -13.53 -6.08
C GLU A 80 -2.57 -14.52 -6.86
N SER A 81 -3.82 -14.15 -7.14
CA SER A 81 -4.74 -14.95 -7.97
C SER A 81 -4.16 -15.15 -9.37
N ASN A 82 -3.57 -14.13 -9.98
CA ASN A 82 -2.96 -14.23 -11.30
C ASN A 82 -1.78 -15.22 -11.30
N VAL A 83 -0.98 -15.27 -10.21
CA VAL A 83 0.06 -16.31 -10.02
C VAL A 83 -0.56 -17.69 -9.94
N LYS A 84 -1.59 -17.87 -9.10
CA LYS A 84 -2.27 -19.16 -8.89
C LYS A 84 -2.88 -19.71 -10.18
N HIS A 85 -3.42 -18.83 -11.03
CA HIS A 85 -3.97 -19.19 -12.34
C HIS A 85 -2.90 -19.30 -13.44
N LYS A 86 -1.60 -19.17 -13.11
CA LYS A 86 -0.46 -19.24 -14.04
C LYS A 86 -0.52 -18.20 -15.16
N LEU A 87 -1.16 -17.05 -14.89
CA LEU A 87 -1.17 -15.90 -15.80
C LEU A 87 0.14 -15.11 -15.73
N ILE A 88 0.80 -15.18 -14.57
CA ILE A 88 2.14 -14.62 -14.34
C ILE A 88 3.02 -15.66 -13.63
N PRO A 89 4.35 -15.61 -13.84
CA PRO A 89 5.30 -16.44 -13.12
C PRO A 89 5.34 -16.15 -11.61
N GLU A 90 5.78 -17.11 -10.80
CA GLU A 90 5.86 -16.94 -9.33
C GLU A 90 6.98 -15.97 -8.95
N GLU A 91 8.05 -15.92 -9.73
CA GLU A 91 9.17 -14.98 -9.58
C GLU A 91 8.79 -13.52 -9.80
N GLU A 92 7.69 -13.26 -10.51
CA GLU A 92 7.14 -11.92 -10.71
C GLU A 92 6.21 -11.49 -9.57
N TYR A 93 5.99 -12.35 -8.57
CA TYR A 93 5.24 -12.01 -7.38
C TYR A 93 6.15 -11.61 -6.22
N LEU A 94 5.54 -10.97 -5.22
CA LEU A 94 6.22 -10.63 -3.98
C LEU A 94 6.73 -11.89 -3.28
N THR A 95 7.88 -11.77 -2.62
CA THR A 95 8.33 -12.84 -1.71
C THR A 95 7.25 -13.13 -0.67
N LYS A 96 7.13 -14.39 -0.26
CA LYS A 96 6.12 -14.81 0.72
C LYS A 96 6.09 -13.91 1.97
N ASN A 97 7.26 -13.54 2.50
CA ASN A 97 7.36 -12.68 3.68
C ASN A 97 6.82 -11.26 3.41
N THR A 98 7.12 -10.68 2.24
CA THR A 98 6.61 -9.35 1.86
C THR A 98 5.10 -9.37 1.64
N ALA A 99 4.59 -10.40 0.96
CA ALA A 99 3.16 -10.55 0.70
C ALA A 99 2.37 -10.69 2.01
N GLU A 100 2.83 -11.54 2.94
CA GLU A 100 2.22 -11.69 4.26
C GLU A 100 2.33 -10.41 5.09
N GLY A 101 3.47 -9.71 5.03
CA GLY A 101 3.66 -8.42 5.71
C GLY A 101 2.68 -7.35 5.24
N LEU A 102 2.41 -7.27 3.93
CA LEU A 102 1.40 -6.34 3.40
C LEU A 102 -0.04 -6.80 3.71
N ARG A 103 -0.28 -8.10 3.93
CA ARG A 103 -1.60 -8.63 4.33
C ARG A 103 -2.00 -8.29 5.76
N VAL A 104 -1.06 -7.81 6.59
CA VAL A 104 -1.37 -7.24 7.91
C VAL A 104 -2.43 -6.12 7.81
N ASN A 105 -2.55 -5.47 6.63
CA ASN A 105 -3.65 -4.55 6.29
C ASN A 105 -5.04 -5.12 6.63
N ARG A 106 -5.27 -6.43 6.41
CA ARG A 106 -6.55 -7.07 6.74
C ARG A 106 -6.82 -7.06 8.23
N SER A 107 -5.84 -7.45 9.04
CA SER A 107 -5.95 -7.41 10.50
C SER A 107 -6.19 -5.99 11.01
N THR A 108 -5.57 -4.99 10.38
CA THR A 108 -5.80 -3.58 10.67
C THR A 108 -7.24 -3.15 10.36
N ILE A 109 -7.79 -3.54 9.20
CA ILE A 109 -9.18 -3.25 8.81
C ILE A 109 -10.16 -3.90 9.80
N GLU A 110 -9.95 -5.18 10.12
CA GLU A 110 -10.81 -5.96 11.02
C GLU A 110 -10.78 -5.40 12.44
N LEU A 111 -9.58 -5.12 12.98
CA LEU A 111 -9.41 -4.53 14.31
C LEU A 111 -10.03 -3.14 14.40
N SER A 112 -9.77 -2.29 13.39
CA SER A 112 -10.34 -0.93 13.35
C SER A 112 -11.87 -1.00 13.26
N THR A 113 -12.42 -1.94 12.49
CA THR A 113 -13.87 -2.14 12.38
C THR A 113 -14.46 -2.60 13.71
N TYR A 114 -13.83 -3.56 14.39
CA TYR A 114 -14.26 -4.06 15.69
C TYR A 114 -14.25 -2.94 16.75
N LEU A 115 -13.15 -2.20 16.86
CA LEU A 115 -13.02 -1.11 17.84
C LEU A 115 -14.03 0.02 17.59
N LEU A 116 -14.25 0.38 16.33
CA LEU A 116 -15.14 1.49 15.98
C LEU A 116 -16.63 1.09 16.04
N LYS A 117 -17.00 -0.14 15.66
CA LYS A 117 -18.41 -0.60 15.61
C LYS A 117 -18.86 -1.29 16.89
N GLU A 118 -18.11 -2.27 17.38
CA GLU A 118 -18.52 -3.13 18.50
C GLU A 118 -18.19 -2.50 19.86
N CYS A 119 -17.01 -1.86 19.97
CA CYS A 119 -16.59 -1.24 21.22
C CYS A 119 -17.01 0.24 21.37
N GLY A 120 -17.56 0.85 20.31
CA GLY A 120 -18.06 2.22 20.34
C GLY A 120 -16.98 3.30 20.53
N PHE A 121 -15.71 3.00 20.23
CA PHE A 121 -14.66 4.01 20.29
C PHE A 121 -14.91 5.08 19.22
N LYS A 122 -15.04 6.35 19.64
CA LYS A 122 -15.09 7.52 18.73
C LYS A 122 -13.71 7.96 18.25
N ILE A 123 -12.66 7.27 18.70
CA ILE A 123 -11.27 7.74 18.62
C ILE A 123 -10.68 7.42 17.25
N ARG A 124 -10.00 8.43 16.69
CA ARG A 124 -9.24 8.33 15.47
C ARG A 124 -7.91 7.62 15.79
N PHE A 125 -7.70 6.42 15.26
CA PHE A 125 -6.50 5.63 15.56
C PHE A 125 -5.34 6.07 14.67
N ILE A 126 -4.19 6.32 15.29
CA ILE A 126 -2.89 6.24 14.61
C ILE A 126 -2.39 4.82 14.83
N LEU A 127 -2.13 4.09 13.75
CA LEU A 127 -1.42 2.82 13.85
C LEU A 127 0.05 3.15 14.08
N LYS A 128 0.45 3.24 15.34
CA LYS A 128 1.87 3.18 15.68
C LYS A 128 2.32 1.73 15.60
N ASN A 129 2.59 1.26 14.38
CA ASN A 129 3.34 0.01 14.19
C ASN A 129 4.84 0.31 14.41
N ASP A 130 5.20 0.70 15.64
CA ASP A 130 6.58 1.00 16.05
C ASP A 130 7.40 -0.28 16.30
N GLN A 131 7.29 -1.28 15.41
CA GLN A 131 8.23 -2.40 15.36
C GLN A 131 8.92 -2.46 14.00
N ILE A 132 9.67 -1.40 13.71
CA ILE A 132 10.82 -1.48 12.82
C ILE A 132 11.99 -0.85 13.59
N ALA A 133 12.59 -1.67 14.46
CA ALA A 133 13.91 -1.42 15.03
C ALA A 133 14.96 -2.14 14.16
#